data_AF-A0A358Q1D6-F1
#
_entry.id   AF-A0A358Q1D6-F1
#
_cell.length_a   1.000
_cell.length_b   1.000
_cell.length_c   1.000
_cell.angle_alpha   90.00
_cell.angle_beta   90.00
_cell.angle_gamma   90.00
#
_symmetry.space_group_name_H-M   'P 1'
#
loop_
_entity.id
_entity.type
_entity.pdbx_description
1 polymer ?
#
loop_
_entity_poly.entity_id
_entity_poly.type
_entity_poly.pdbx_seq_one_letter_code
_entity_poly.pdbx_strand_id
1 'polypeptide(L)'
;MLKVWKKVIATGNVTEPWEKAVPPERSRGEVVVQQNAACKGCNLCVNVCPTNAIKLYEGSPVVNQKACVFCGLCVDSCQEGCLKQTTNYKLATLGGSLGENTGSELRNKIRRVLGRSLHIRHLDIGSCNGCDFEMNHVCNPVYDIQQYGIDFVASPRHADLLMVTGPVTRNSTQALMMTYEATPTPKLVMALGACACSGDQIFGESYAIRGAVDAFVPVDIYVPGCPPRPQAIIHGLMLALDRM
;
A
#
# COMPACT_ATOMS: atom_id res chain seq x y z
N MET A 1 -37.91 -18.99 2.79
CA MET A 1 -36.67 -19.67 3.26
C MET A 1 -36.01 -20.56 2.21
N LEU A 2 -36.75 -21.43 1.49
CA LEU A 2 -36.16 -22.35 0.49
C LEU A 2 -35.33 -21.66 -0.63
N LYS A 3 -35.78 -20.49 -1.11
CA LYS A 3 -35.06 -19.70 -2.11
C LYS A 3 -33.73 -19.13 -1.60
N VAL A 4 -33.67 -18.77 -0.32
CA VAL A 4 -32.44 -18.26 0.32
C VAL A 4 -31.43 -19.39 0.47
N TRP A 5 -31.87 -20.56 0.95
CA TRP A 5 -31.03 -21.75 1.05
C TRP A 5 -30.47 -22.21 -0.30
N LYS A 6 -31.31 -22.28 -1.34
CA LYS A 6 -30.83 -22.58 -2.71
C LYS A 6 -29.78 -21.58 -3.19
N LYS A 7 -29.97 -20.28 -2.88
CA LYS A 7 -29.01 -19.23 -3.25
C LYS A 7 -27.71 -19.34 -2.46
N VAL A 8 -27.76 -19.58 -1.15
CA VAL A 8 -26.55 -19.78 -0.31
C VAL A 8 -25.74 -20.97 -0.78
N ILE A 9 -26.39 -22.10 -1.07
CA ILE A 9 -25.70 -23.29 -1.59
C ILE A 9 -25.11 -23.02 -2.99
N ALA A 10 -25.84 -22.33 -3.86
CA ALA A 10 -25.37 -22.00 -5.20
C ALA A 10 -24.22 -20.99 -5.22
N THR A 11 -24.25 -20.00 -4.32
CA THR A 11 -23.24 -18.95 -4.23
C THR A 11 -21.99 -19.42 -3.46
N GLY A 12 -22.15 -20.27 -2.45
CA GLY A 12 -21.04 -20.76 -1.63
C GLY A 12 -20.35 -19.65 -0.82
N ASN A 13 -19.11 -19.90 -0.40
CA ASN A 13 -18.26 -18.88 0.19
C ASN A 13 -17.73 -17.96 -0.92
N VAL A 14 -18.08 -16.68 -0.86
CA VAL A 14 -17.66 -15.65 -1.83
C VAL A 14 -16.32 -15.04 -1.43
N THR A 15 -15.91 -15.21 -0.18
CA THR A 15 -14.73 -14.59 0.38
C THR A 15 -13.47 -15.22 -0.21
N GLU A 16 -12.63 -14.38 -0.82
CA GLU A 16 -11.35 -14.75 -1.39
C GLU A 16 -10.31 -14.91 -0.25
N PRO A 17 -9.69 -16.10 -0.10
CA PRO A 17 -8.62 -16.27 0.88
C PRO A 17 -7.38 -15.47 0.45
N TRP A 18 -6.88 -14.61 1.33
CA TRP A 18 -5.80 -13.66 1.01
C TRP A 18 -4.50 -14.31 0.51
N GLU A 19 -4.19 -15.52 0.99
CA GLU A 19 -2.98 -16.28 0.63
C GLU A 19 -3.00 -16.76 -0.83
N LYS A 20 -4.19 -17.11 -1.32
CA LYS A 20 -4.42 -17.75 -2.62
C LYS A 20 -5.07 -16.80 -3.62
N ALA A 21 -5.13 -15.51 -3.30
CA ALA A 21 -5.74 -14.53 -4.18
C ALA A 21 -4.94 -14.43 -5.49
N VAL A 22 -5.59 -14.72 -6.61
CA VAL A 22 -4.95 -14.69 -7.93
C VAL A 22 -5.48 -13.47 -8.67
N PRO A 23 -4.65 -12.44 -8.89
CA PRO A 23 -5.09 -11.26 -9.58
C PRO A 23 -5.36 -11.61 -11.06
N PRO A 24 -6.32 -10.94 -11.72
CA PRO A 24 -6.61 -11.16 -13.15
C PRO A 24 -5.36 -10.98 -14.00
N GLU A 25 -5.24 -11.64 -15.15
CA GLU A 25 -4.05 -11.55 -16.02
C GLU A 25 -3.72 -10.12 -16.46
N ARG A 26 -4.75 -9.28 -16.66
CA ARG A 26 -4.62 -7.84 -16.94
C ARG A 26 -4.08 -6.99 -15.78
N SER A 27 -3.79 -7.61 -14.64
CA SER A 27 -3.27 -6.92 -13.47
C SER A 27 -1.86 -6.38 -13.71
N ARG A 28 -1.68 -5.10 -13.39
CA ARG A 28 -0.36 -4.47 -13.34
C ARG A 28 0.10 -4.43 -11.89
N GLY A 29 1.14 -5.20 -11.60
CA GLY A 29 1.80 -5.31 -10.30
C GLY A 29 3.25 -4.86 -10.40
N GLU A 30 4.17 -5.55 -9.77
CA GLU A 30 5.59 -5.22 -9.75
C GLU A 30 6.19 -5.04 -11.14
N VAL A 31 6.97 -3.98 -11.33
CA VAL A 31 7.82 -3.81 -12.53
C VAL A 31 9.20 -4.35 -12.21
N VAL A 32 9.62 -5.41 -12.91
CA VAL A 32 10.92 -6.06 -12.70
C VAL A 32 11.83 -5.83 -13.91
N VAL A 33 13.13 -5.76 -13.62
CA VAL A 33 14.17 -5.73 -14.66
C VAL A 33 14.52 -7.17 -14.99
N GLN A 34 14.49 -7.53 -16.27
CA GLN A 34 14.83 -8.88 -16.71
C GLN A 34 16.34 -9.09 -16.63
N GLN A 35 16.76 -10.18 -15.99
CA GLN A 35 18.18 -10.52 -15.80
C GLN A 35 18.94 -10.79 -17.12
N ASN A 36 18.23 -11.15 -18.19
CA ASN A 36 18.82 -11.54 -19.47
C ASN A 36 18.66 -10.48 -20.57
N ALA A 37 18.18 -9.28 -20.25
CA ALA A 37 17.95 -8.24 -21.25
C ALA A 37 19.13 -7.26 -21.31
N ALA A 38 19.68 -7.07 -22.51
CA ALA A 38 20.78 -6.15 -22.75
C ALA A 38 20.27 -4.70 -22.76
N CYS A 39 20.15 -4.09 -21.57
CA CYS A 39 19.78 -2.69 -21.47
C CYS A 39 20.87 -1.80 -22.10
N LYS A 40 20.49 -1.02 -23.10
CA LYS A 40 21.38 -0.04 -23.77
C LYS A 40 21.50 1.30 -23.04
N GLY A 41 20.81 1.47 -21.90
CA GLY A 41 20.85 2.71 -21.12
C GLY A 41 20.26 3.94 -21.85
N CYS A 42 19.29 3.76 -22.75
CA CYS A 42 18.76 4.83 -23.60
C CYS A 42 17.87 5.89 -22.89
N ASN A 43 17.68 5.81 -21.57
CA ASN A 43 16.83 6.68 -20.74
C ASN A 43 15.34 6.75 -21.11
N LEU A 44 14.87 6.01 -22.11
CA LEU A 44 13.49 6.12 -22.58
C LEU A 44 12.48 5.77 -21.47
N CYS A 45 12.76 4.72 -20.68
CA CYS A 45 11.94 4.32 -19.54
C CYS A 45 11.87 5.39 -18.42
N VAL A 46 12.94 6.17 -18.24
CA VAL A 46 13.00 7.28 -17.28
C VAL A 46 12.15 8.43 -17.78
N ASN A 47 12.31 8.80 -19.06
CA ASN A 47 11.62 9.94 -19.67
C ASN A 47 10.09 9.78 -19.74
N VAL A 48 9.60 8.55 -19.93
CA VAL A 48 8.15 8.26 -19.99
C VAL A 48 7.53 8.05 -18.60
N CYS A 49 8.33 8.01 -17.54
CA CYS A 49 7.83 7.75 -16.19
C CYS A 49 7.16 9.01 -15.62
N PRO A 50 5.83 9.03 -15.40
CA PRO A 50 5.15 10.23 -14.92
C PRO A 50 5.52 10.60 -13.49
N THR A 51 6.03 9.63 -12.72
CA THR A 51 6.39 9.79 -11.30
C THR A 51 7.88 9.73 -11.03
N ASN A 52 8.73 9.74 -12.06
CA ASN A 52 10.19 9.59 -11.88
C ASN A 52 10.59 8.39 -11.00
N ALA A 53 9.76 7.34 -10.96
CA ALA A 53 9.97 6.14 -10.15
C ALA A 53 11.11 5.27 -10.69
N ILE A 54 11.58 5.53 -11.91
CA ILE A 54 12.66 4.79 -12.55
C ILE A 54 13.87 5.70 -12.68
N LYS A 55 15.02 5.20 -12.25
CA LYS A 55 16.33 5.84 -12.45
C LYS A 55 17.27 4.85 -13.14
N LEU A 56 18.28 5.32 -13.86
CA LEU A 56 19.36 4.45 -14.32
C LEU A 56 20.51 4.47 -13.31
N TYR A 57 21.00 3.28 -12.96
CA TYR A 57 22.22 3.08 -12.19
C TYR A 57 23.14 2.17 -13.00
N GLU A 58 24.37 2.61 -13.26
CA GLU A 58 25.34 1.86 -14.08
C GLU A 58 24.78 1.37 -15.43
N GLY A 59 23.91 2.18 -16.05
CA GLY A 59 23.26 1.86 -17.33
C GLY A 59 22.04 0.93 -17.24
N SER A 60 21.71 0.43 -16.06
CA SER A 60 20.55 -0.44 -15.81
C SER A 60 19.42 0.29 -15.07
N PRO A 61 18.15 0.08 -15.43
CA PRO A 61 17.02 0.71 -14.74
C PRO A 61 16.85 0.15 -13.33
N VAL A 62 16.57 1.00 -12.37
CA VAL A 62 16.19 0.67 -10.99
C VAL A 62 14.83 1.29 -10.74
N VAL A 63 13.86 0.48 -10.33
CA VAL A 63 12.48 0.91 -10.10
C VAL A 63 12.22 1.06 -8.60
N ASN A 64 11.84 2.25 -8.18
CA ASN A 64 11.30 2.49 -6.85
C ASN A 64 9.81 2.10 -6.82
N GLN A 65 9.52 0.91 -6.28
CA GLN A 65 8.15 0.40 -6.20
C GLN A 65 7.25 1.28 -5.30
N LYS A 66 7.81 2.01 -4.31
CA LYS A 66 7.03 2.91 -3.44
C LYS A 66 6.43 4.10 -4.22
N ALA A 67 7.15 4.57 -5.25
CA ALA A 67 6.74 5.70 -6.08
C ALA A 67 6.07 5.29 -7.42
N CYS A 68 6.07 4.00 -7.75
CA CYS A 68 5.50 3.51 -9.00
C CYS A 68 3.97 3.47 -8.92
N VAL A 69 3.31 3.99 -9.96
CA VAL A 69 1.84 3.93 -10.13
C VAL A 69 1.38 2.75 -10.99
N PHE A 70 2.30 1.86 -11.39
CA PHE A 70 2.04 0.67 -12.20
C PHE A 70 1.33 0.94 -13.54
N CYS A 71 1.61 2.09 -14.15
CA CYS A 71 1.01 2.52 -15.42
C CYS A 71 1.57 1.80 -16.67
N GLY A 72 2.59 0.95 -16.56
CA GLY A 72 3.14 0.17 -17.67
C GLY A 72 3.90 0.95 -18.76
N LEU A 73 3.86 2.28 -18.78
CA LEU A 73 4.48 3.10 -19.85
C LEU A 73 5.96 2.78 -20.08
N CYS A 74 6.71 2.50 -19.01
CA CYS A 74 8.12 2.15 -19.09
C CYS A 74 8.36 0.79 -19.78
N VAL A 75 7.45 -0.18 -19.59
CA VAL A 75 7.48 -1.50 -20.23
C VAL A 75 7.10 -1.35 -21.69
N ASP A 76 6.00 -0.64 -21.97
CA ASP A 76 5.49 -0.42 -23.32
C ASP A 76 6.48 0.36 -24.21
N SER A 77 7.28 1.25 -23.61
CA SER A 77 8.28 2.04 -24.33
C SER A 77 9.64 1.33 -24.48
N CYS A 78 9.89 0.23 -23.78
CA CYS A 78 11.20 -0.41 -23.78
C CYS A 78 11.42 -1.26 -25.04
N GLN A 79 12.14 -0.72 -26.02
CA GLN A 79 12.45 -1.41 -27.29
C GLN A 79 13.26 -2.70 -27.10
N GLU A 80 14.10 -2.76 -26.06
CA GLU A 80 14.95 -3.92 -25.75
C GLU A 80 14.25 -4.93 -24.81
N GLY A 81 13.02 -4.67 -24.38
CA GLY A 81 12.27 -5.58 -23.49
C GLY A 81 12.88 -5.77 -22.10
N CYS A 82 13.69 -4.81 -21.62
CA CYS A 82 14.40 -4.93 -20.33
C CYS A 82 13.50 -4.89 -19.11
N LEU A 83 12.32 -4.26 -19.23
CA LEU A 83 11.35 -4.15 -18.16
C LEU A 83 10.19 -5.08 -18.42
N LYS A 84 9.69 -5.75 -17.38
CA LYS A 84 8.50 -6.59 -17.43
C LYS A 84 7.53 -6.19 -16.35
N GLN A 85 6.27 -5.98 -16.74
CA GLN A 85 5.18 -5.89 -15.78
C GLN A 85 4.82 -7.30 -15.32
N THR A 86 4.79 -7.52 -14.01
CA THR A 86 4.27 -8.75 -13.41
C THR A 86 2.86 -8.52 -12.86
N THR A 87 2.23 -9.59 -12.41
CA THR A 87 0.97 -9.55 -11.65
C THR A 87 1.20 -9.49 -10.13
N ASN A 88 2.46 -9.46 -9.67
CA ASN A 88 2.78 -9.49 -8.25
C ASN A 88 2.30 -8.20 -7.56
N TYR A 89 1.37 -8.34 -6.62
CA TYR A 89 0.83 -7.23 -5.83
C TYR A 89 1.36 -7.20 -4.39
N LYS A 90 2.14 -8.21 -3.98
CA LYS A 90 2.68 -8.37 -2.61
C LYS A 90 3.92 -7.49 -2.41
N LEU A 91 3.72 -6.18 -2.57
CA LEU A 91 4.77 -5.16 -2.55
C LEU A 91 4.78 -4.32 -1.27
N ALA A 92 3.97 -4.70 -0.29
CA ALA A 92 3.98 -4.01 0.99
C ALA A 92 5.34 -4.21 1.66
N THR A 93 5.94 -3.11 2.12
CA THR A 93 7.25 -3.12 2.77
C THR A 93 7.16 -2.53 4.16
N LEU A 94 8.03 -2.98 5.04
CA LEU A 94 8.20 -2.39 6.36
C LEU A 94 9.21 -1.26 6.31
N GLY A 95 8.99 -0.24 7.12
CA GLY A 95 9.98 0.77 7.43
C GLY A 95 9.84 1.21 8.88
N GLY A 96 10.42 2.36 9.19
CA GLY A 96 10.39 2.94 10.54
C GLY A 96 10.78 1.91 11.61
N SER A 97 9.90 1.74 12.59
CA SER A 97 10.13 0.88 13.75
C SER A 97 10.21 -0.62 13.43
N LEU A 98 9.72 -1.04 12.26
CA LEU A 98 9.65 -2.44 11.82
C LEU A 98 10.75 -2.84 10.82
N GLY A 99 11.50 -1.88 10.27
CA GLY A 99 12.47 -2.10 9.19
C GLY A 99 13.91 -2.43 9.63
N GLU A 100 14.30 -2.13 10.86
CA GLU A 100 15.66 -2.38 11.38
C GLU A 100 15.76 -3.76 12.08
N ASN A 101 16.98 -4.27 12.35
CA ASN A 101 17.24 -5.56 13.03
C ASN A 101 16.53 -5.71 14.41
N THR A 102 16.02 -4.61 14.97
CA THR A 102 15.15 -4.51 16.15
C THR A 102 13.71 -4.98 15.92
N GLY A 103 13.32 -5.22 14.66
CA GLY A 103 11.94 -5.54 14.26
C GLY A 103 11.41 -6.85 14.84
N SER A 104 12.27 -7.81 15.20
CA SER A 104 11.83 -9.09 15.80
C SER A 104 11.25 -8.89 17.21
N GLU A 105 11.87 -8.06 18.04
CA GLU A 105 11.37 -7.73 19.38
C GLU A 105 10.09 -6.90 19.32
N LEU A 106 10.03 -5.93 18.42
CA LEU A 106 8.84 -5.10 18.26
C LEU A 106 7.66 -5.90 17.70
N ARG A 107 7.87 -6.80 16.73
CA ARG A 107 6.82 -7.72 16.24
C ARG A 107 6.28 -8.62 17.34
N ASN A 108 7.17 -9.17 18.16
CA ASN A 108 6.77 -9.98 19.31
C ASN A 108 5.96 -9.15 20.32
N LYS A 109 6.32 -7.87 20.52
CA LYS A 109 5.56 -6.94 21.36
C LYS A 109 4.19 -6.62 20.75
N ILE A 110 4.12 -6.35 19.46
CA ILE A 110 2.86 -6.10 18.73
C ILE A 110 1.95 -7.31 18.82
N ARG A 111 2.44 -8.52 18.54
CA ARG A 111 1.68 -9.77 18.70
C ARG A 111 1.19 -9.97 20.13
N ARG A 112 1.99 -9.62 21.14
CA ARG A 112 1.60 -9.74 22.55
C ARG A 112 0.53 -8.72 22.95
N VAL A 113 0.61 -7.50 22.44
CA VAL A 113 -0.29 -6.40 22.83
C VAL A 113 -1.58 -6.38 22.00
N LEU A 114 -1.47 -6.43 20.68
CA LEU A 114 -2.62 -6.39 19.76
C LEU A 114 -3.27 -7.78 19.60
N GLY A 115 -2.50 -8.85 19.78
CA GLY A 115 -3.02 -10.22 19.68
C GLY A 115 -3.58 -10.50 18.29
N ARG A 116 -4.88 -10.82 18.23
CA ARG A 116 -5.62 -11.05 16.97
C ARG A 116 -6.55 -9.89 16.59
N SER A 117 -6.56 -8.79 17.35
CA SER A 117 -7.44 -7.64 17.13
C SER A 117 -6.62 -6.44 16.65
N LEU A 118 -7.02 -5.81 15.56
CA LEU A 118 -6.38 -4.60 15.05
C LEU A 118 -7.43 -3.57 14.68
N HIS A 119 -7.46 -2.46 15.40
CA HIS A 119 -8.38 -1.37 15.13
C HIS A 119 -7.71 -0.29 14.28
N ILE A 120 -8.27 -0.05 13.10
CA ILE A 120 -7.73 0.89 12.11
C ILE A 120 -8.50 2.20 12.17
N ARG A 121 -7.80 3.33 12.29
CA ARG A 121 -8.34 4.64 11.95
C ARG A 121 -7.77 5.08 10.62
N HIS A 122 -8.63 5.16 9.62
CA HIS A 122 -8.31 5.80 8.34
C HIS A 122 -8.08 7.30 8.54
N LEU A 123 -7.16 7.90 7.81
CA LEU A 123 -6.97 9.34 7.79
C LEU A 123 -6.68 9.80 6.36
N ASP A 124 -7.64 10.54 5.79
CA ASP A 124 -7.45 11.25 4.53
C ASP A 124 -6.74 12.58 4.78
N ILE A 125 -5.58 12.76 4.15
CA ILE A 125 -4.74 13.97 4.26
C ILE A 125 -4.65 14.76 2.95
N GLY A 126 -5.51 14.46 1.96
CA GLY A 126 -5.51 15.11 0.64
C GLY A 126 -5.66 14.12 -0.52
N SER A 127 -6.30 12.99 -0.28
CA SER A 127 -6.53 11.93 -1.27
C SER A 127 -7.49 12.37 -2.37
N CYS A 128 -7.38 11.72 -3.53
CA CYS A 128 -8.36 11.83 -4.62
C CYS A 128 -9.52 10.83 -4.49
N ASN A 129 -9.72 10.26 -3.30
CA ASN A 129 -10.66 9.18 -2.97
C ASN A 129 -10.37 7.80 -3.60
N GLY A 130 -9.37 7.68 -4.49
CA GLY A 130 -9.07 6.41 -5.16
C GLY A 130 -8.64 5.30 -4.18
N CYS A 131 -7.70 5.59 -3.28
CA CYS A 131 -7.27 4.63 -2.27
C CYS A 131 -8.36 4.37 -1.22
N ASP A 132 -9.20 5.37 -0.95
CA ASP A 132 -10.29 5.28 0.03
C ASP A 132 -11.41 4.38 -0.47
N PHE A 133 -11.70 4.39 -1.78
CA PHE A 133 -12.59 3.42 -2.41
C PHE A 133 -12.03 2.00 -2.28
N GLU A 134 -10.76 1.76 -2.62
CA GLU A 134 -10.17 0.42 -2.51
C GLU A 134 -10.09 -0.06 -1.05
N MET A 135 -9.80 0.83 -0.11
CA MET A 135 -9.89 0.55 1.33
C MET A 135 -11.29 0.10 1.74
N ASN A 136 -12.34 0.78 1.27
CA ASN A 136 -13.73 0.37 1.55
C ASN A 136 -14.06 -1.00 0.95
N HIS A 137 -13.47 -1.36 -0.20
CA HIS A 137 -13.67 -2.69 -0.78
C HIS A 137 -13.15 -3.79 0.13
N VAL A 138 -12.07 -3.54 0.88
CA VAL A 138 -11.50 -4.54 1.80
C VAL A 138 -12.51 -4.99 2.87
N CYS A 139 -13.52 -4.17 3.21
CA CYS A 139 -14.60 -4.50 4.13
C CYS A 139 -15.79 -5.26 3.49
N ASN A 140 -15.79 -5.45 2.17
CA ASN A 140 -16.88 -6.13 1.50
C ASN A 140 -16.85 -7.65 1.78
N PRO A 141 -17.92 -8.40 1.48
CA PRO A 141 -17.94 -9.85 1.69
C PRO A 141 -16.94 -10.65 0.84
N VAL A 142 -16.39 -10.06 -0.23
CA VAL A 142 -15.39 -10.71 -1.09
C VAL A 142 -14.03 -10.75 -0.40
N TYR A 143 -13.65 -9.71 0.34
CA TYR A 143 -12.35 -9.61 0.99
C TYR A 143 -12.41 -9.82 2.51
N ASP A 144 -13.51 -9.39 3.13
CA ASP A 144 -13.88 -9.52 4.54
C ASP A 144 -12.68 -9.54 5.51
N ILE A 145 -12.11 -8.36 5.78
CA ILE A 145 -11.01 -8.29 6.75
C ILE A 145 -11.42 -8.57 8.20
N GLN A 146 -12.71 -8.49 8.52
CA GLN A 146 -13.18 -8.72 9.89
C GLN A 146 -12.95 -10.16 10.33
N GLN A 147 -12.94 -11.12 9.40
CA GLN A 147 -12.57 -12.51 9.69
C GLN A 147 -11.16 -12.64 10.29
N TYR A 148 -10.27 -11.67 10.03
CA TYR A 148 -8.90 -11.66 10.56
C TYR A 148 -8.76 -10.91 11.88
N GLY A 149 -9.86 -10.37 12.42
CA GLY A 149 -9.91 -9.53 13.62
C GLY A 149 -9.51 -8.08 13.36
N ILE A 150 -9.67 -7.60 12.13
CA ILE A 150 -9.34 -6.23 11.74
C ILE A 150 -10.64 -5.45 11.56
N ASP A 151 -10.75 -4.28 12.16
CA ASP A 151 -11.94 -3.45 12.04
C ASP A 151 -11.62 -1.96 12.00
N PHE A 152 -12.49 -1.16 11.40
CA PHE A 152 -12.33 0.29 11.30
C PHE A 152 -13.03 1.00 12.46
N VAL A 153 -12.29 1.87 13.15
CA VAL A 153 -12.81 2.68 14.26
C VAL A 153 -12.94 4.15 13.86
N ALA A 154 -13.96 4.81 14.39
CA ALA A 154 -14.22 6.22 14.10
C ALA A 154 -13.24 7.17 14.81
N SER A 155 -12.76 6.78 16.00
CA SER A 155 -11.91 7.63 16.84
C SER A 155 -10.46 7.14 16.82
N PRO A 156 -9.47 8.04 16.62
CA PRO A 156 -8.05 7.68 16.72
C PRO A 156 -7.66 7.21 18.13
N ARG A 157 -8.46 7.52 19.16
CA ARG A 157 -8.24 7.08 20.54
C ARG A 157 -8.50 5.59 20.76
N HIS A 158 -9.18 4.94 19.82
CA HIS A 158 -9.45 3.49 19.84
C HIS A 158 -8.65 2.75 18.77
N ALA A 159 -7.74 3.43 18.08
CA ALA A 159 -6.98 2.86 16.98
C ALA A 159 -5.64 2.33 17.46
N ASP A 160 -5.26 1.18 16.90
CA ASP A 160 -3.94 0.58 17.02
C ASP A 160 -3.11 0.86 15.76
N LEU A 161 -3.77 1.17 14.64
CA LEU A 161 -3.14 1.49 13.36
C LEU A 161 -3.79 2.71 12.72
N LEU A 162 -2.96 3.68 12.30
CA LEU A 162 -3.36 4.80 11.48
C LEU A 162 -3.09 4.48 10.01
N MET A 163 -4.15 4.37 9.20
CA MET A 163 -4.05 4.13 7.76
C MET A 163 -4.21 5.45 7.02
N VAL A 164 -3.13 5.97 6.47
CA VAL A 164 -3.06 7.32 5.89
C VAL A 164 -3.10 7.25 4.37
N THR A 165 -4.00 8.01 3.74
CA THR A 165 -4.16 8.10 2.28
C THR A 165 -3.90 9.50 1.75
N GLY A 166 -3.34 9.57 0.53
CA GLY A 166 -3.06 10.83 -0.16
C GLY A 166 -1.71 11.45 0.20
N PRO A 167 -1.29 12.49 -0.54
CA PRO A 167 -0.10 13.28 -0.21
C PRO A 167 -0.41 14.21 0.98
N VAL A 168 0.60 14.58 1.77
CA VAL A 168 0.40 15.51 2.89
C VAL A 168 0.18 16.91 2.34
N THR A 169 -1.05 17.41 2.44
CA THR A 169 -1.33 18.80 2.09
C THR A 169 -0.94 19.75 3.23
N ARG A 170 -0.66 21.00 2.87
CA ARG A 170 -0.32 22.06 3.83
C ARG A 170 -1.40 22.24 4.90
N ASN A 171 -2.67 22.11 4.51
CA ASN A 171 -3.81 22.29 5.40
C ASN A 171 -4.05 21.07 6.30
N SER A 172 -3.76 19.85 5.81
CA SER A 172 -3.97 18.62 6.59
C SER A 172 -2.81 18.26 7.52
N THR A 173 -1.65 18.92 7.38
CA THR A 173 -0.45 18.59 8.17
C THR A 173 -0.71 18.65 9.67
N GLN A 174 -1.41 19.69 10.13
CA GLN A 174 -1.76 19.83 11.54
C GLN A 174 -2.69 18.70 12.00
N ALA A 175 -3.68 18.34 11.19
CA ALA A 175 -4.61 17.26 11.48
C ALA A 175 -3.89 15.90 11.58
N LEU A 176 -2.90 15.65 10.70
CA LEU A 176 -2.07 14.44 10.75
C LEU A 176 -1.30 14.34 12.07
N MET A 177 -0.58 15.38 12.45
CA MET A 177 0.22 15.40 13.69
C MET A 177 -0.68 15.25 14.93
N MET A 178 -1.77 16.01 15.01
CA MET A 178 -2.72 15.91 16.12
C MET A 178 -3.37 14.52 16.23
N THR A 179 -3.70 13.90 15.11
CA THR A 179 -4.28 12.55 15.10
C THR A 179 -3.26 11.52 15.59
N TYR A 180 -2.02 11.60 15.09
CA TYR A 180 -0.93 10.73 15.52
C TYR A 180 -0.66 10.86 17.02
N GLU A 181 -0.62 12.07 17.56
CA GLU A 181 -0.45 12.32 19.00
C GLU A 181 -1.63 11.80 19.83
N ALA A 182 -2.86 11.94 19.33
CA ALA A 182 -4.06 11.49 20.02
C ALA A 182 -4.23 9.95 20.07
N THR A 183 -3.52 9.20 19.23
CA THR A 183 -3.56 7.74 19.21
C THR A 183 -2.73 7.14 20.36
N PRO A 184 -3.27 6.18 21.13
CA PRO A 184 -2.54 5.52 22.22
C PRO A 184 -1.30 4.76 21.72
N THR A 185 -0.36 4.48 22.62
CA THR A 185 0.78 3.59 22.33
C THR A 185 0.47 2.18 22.87
N PRO A 186 0.77 1.09 22.15
CA PRO A 186 1.47 1.01 20.86
C PRO A 186 0.56 1.35 19.66
N LYS A 187 1.11 2.10 18.70
CA LYS A 187 0.45 2.47 17.44
C LYS A 187 1.35 2.20 16.26
N LEU A 188 0.73 1.83 15.13
CA LEU A 188 1.38 1.67 13.85
C LEU A 188 0.89 2.72 12.86
N VAL A 189 1.73 3.11 11.90
CA VAL A 189 1.33 3.96 10.79
C VAL A 189 1.54 3.23 9.48
N MET A 190 0.47 3.14 8.69
CA MET A 190 0.47 2.59 7.34
C MET A 190 0.24 3.69 6.32
N ALA A 191 1.18 3.89 5.40
CA ALA A 191 1.01 4.72 4.22
C ALA A 191 0.38 3.91 3.09
N LEU A 192 -0.81 4.31 2.63
CA LEU A 192 -1.57 3.62 1.60
C LEU A 192 -1.54 4.39 0.28
N GLY A 193 -0.96 3.76 -0.74
CA GLY A 193 -0.85 4.29 -2.10
C GLY A 193 0.42 5.11 -2.33
N ALA A 194 0.75 5.31 -3.60
CA ALA A 194 1.97 5.99 -4.04
C ALA A 194 2.08 7.42 -3.48
N CYS A 195 0.99 8.19 -3.47
CA CYS A 195 1.00 9.55 -2.92
C CYS A 195 1.36 9.58 -1.43
N ALA A 196 0.89 8.62 -0.63
CA ALA A 196 1.21 8.55 0.80
C ALA A 196 2.64 8.01 1.02
N CYS A 197 3.04 7.02 0.22
CA CYS A 197 4.32 6.32 0.37
C CYS A 197 5.53 7.14 -0.08
N SER A 198 5.40 7.87 -1.18
CA SER A 198 6.50 8.59 -1.79
C SER A 198 6.28 10.10 -1.80
N GLY A 199 5.03 10.57 -1.69
CA GLY A 199 4.71 11.99 -1.55
C GLY A 199 4.51 12.70 -2.88
N ASP A 200 5.45 13.58 -3.18
CA ASP A 200 5.42 14.60 -4.22
C ASP A 200 5.61 14.06 -5.64
N GLN A 201 5.92 12.79 -5.86
CA GLN A 201 6.33 12.35 -7.20
C GLN A 201 5.21 12.36 -8.24
N ILE A 202 3.94 12.27 -7.82
CA ILE A 202 2.79 12.40 -8.73
C ILE A 202 2.40 13.86 -8.94
N PHE A 203 2.53 14.70 -7.91
CA PHE A 203 2.00 16.06 -7.90
C PHE A 203 3.08 17.16 -7.92
N GLY A 204 4.35 16.77 -7.92
CA GLY A 204 5.51 17.63 -7.72
C GLY A 204 5.58 18.28 -6.33
N GLU A 205 6.69 18.98 -6.10
CA GLU A 205 6.74 20.03 -5.08
C GLU A 205 5.77 21.15 -5.50
N SER A 206 4.79 21.45 -4.65
CA SER A 206 3.83 22.52 -4.91
C SER A 206 3.55 23.31 -3.64
N TYR A 207 2.95 24.49 -3.78
CA TYR A 207 2.57 25.32 -2.63
C TYR A 207 1.57 24.64 -1.68
N ALA A 208 0.83 23.64 -2.20
CA ALA A 208 -0.26 22.97 -1.51
C ALA A 208 0.17 21.63 -0.89
N ILE A 209 1.21 20.97 -1.40
CA ILE A 209 1.66 19.65 -0.98
C ILE A 209 3.01 19.76 -0.30
N ARG A 210 3.13 19.18 0.90
CA ARG A 210 4.36 19.16 1.68
C ARG A 210 5.14 17.85 1.61
N GLY A 211 4.65 16.86 0.85
CA GLY A 211 5.37 15.61 0.55
C GLY A 211 4.70 14.36 1.11
N ALA A 212 5.53 13.35 1.39
CA ALA A 212 5.11 12.04 1.87
C ALA A 212 4.71 12.07 3.36
N VAL A 213 3.98 11.05 3.80
CA VAL A 213 3.58 10.90 5.21
C VAL A 213 4.81 10.76 6.13
N ASP A 214 5.83 10.05 5.65
CA ASP A 214 7.07 9.75 6.37
C ASP A 214 7.92 10.98 6.72
N ALA A 215 7.66 12.12 6.05
CA ALA A 215 8.30 13.39 6.41
C ALA A 215 7.74 14.02 7.69
N PHE A 216 6.60 13.53 8.20
CA PHE A 216 5.89 14.13 9.34
C PHE A 216 5.67 13.15 10.50
N VAL A 217 5.37 11.89 10.20
CA VAL A 217 5.14 10.84 11.19
C VAL A 217 5.89 9.58 10.77
N PRO A 218 6.40 8.77 11.72
CA PRO A 218 7.15 7.56 11.38
C PRO A 218 6.21 6.56 10.71
N VAL A 219 6.51 6.16 9.48
CA VAL A 219 5.72 5.16 8.74
C VAL A 219 6.31 3.77 8.95
N ASP A 220 5.49 2.85 9.45
CA ASP A 220 5.91 1.48 9.71
C ASP A 220 5.66 0.56 8.51
N ILE A 221 4.64 0.86 7.71
CA ILE A 221 4.20 0.01 6.59
C ILE A 221 3.88 0.87 5.37
N TYR A 222 4.44 0.50 4.23
CA TYR A 222 4.17 1.15 2.94
C TYR A 222 3.45 0.17 2.03
N VAL A 223 2.29 0.55 1.51
CA VAL A 223 1.53 -0.22 0.54
C VAL A 223 1.49 0.54 -0.80
N PRO A 224 2.38 0.21 -1.76
CA PRO A 224 2.46 0.94 -3.02
C PRO A 224 1.28 0.63 -3.96
N GLY A 225 0.91 1.62 -4.78
CA GLY A 225 -0.13 1.49 -5.81
C GLY A 225 -0.92 2.79 -6.05
N CYS A 226 -1.67 2.87 -7.15
CA CYS A 226 -2.45 4.06 -7.51
C CYS A 226 -3.77 3.73 -8.23
N PRO A 227 -4.82 3.30 -7.49
CA PRO A 227 -4.77 2.86 -6.10
C PRO A 227 -4.22 1.43 -5.96
N PRO A 228 -3.73 1.03 -4.78
CA PRO A 228 -3.37 -0.36 -4.51
C PRO A 228 -4.61 -1.25 -4.55
N ARG A 229 -4.47 -2.45 -5.09
CA ARG A 229 -5.55 -3.44 -5.08
C ARG A 229 -5.94 -3.84 -3.65
N PRO A 230 -7.19 -4.25 -3.39
CA PRO A 230 -7.61 -4.71 -2.06
C PRO A 230 -6.73 -5.84 -1.53
N GLN A 231 -6.32 -6.77 -2.39
CA GLN A 231 -5.38 -7.85 -2.02
C GLN A 231 -4.02 -7.32 -1.53
N ALA A 232 -3.52 -6.21 -2.09
CA ALA A 232 -2.28 -5.57 -1.65
C ALA A 232 -2.45 -4.87 -0.29
N ILE A 233 -3.61 -4.28 -0.03
CA ILE A 233 -3.96 -3.69 1.27
C ILE A 233 -4.00 -4.79 2.34
N ILE A 234 -4.69 -5.90 2.06
CA ILE A 234 -4.77 -7.05 2.97
C ILE A 234 -3.37 -7.63 3.22
N HIS A 235 -2.54 -7.75 2.19
CA HIS A 235 -1.15 -8.17 2.36
C HIS A 235 -0.37 -7.25 3.30
N GLY A 236 -0.52 -5.92 3.15
CA GLY A 236 0.08 -4.95 4.07
C GLY A 236 -0.43 -5.08 5.51
N LEU A 237 -1.72 -5.40 5.69
CA LEU A 237 -2.32 -5.64 7.00
C LEU A 237 -1.85 -6.97 7.63
N MET A 238 -1.70 -8.03 6.84
CA MET A 238 -1.13 -9.29 7.32
C MET A 238 0.34 -9.14 7.70
N LEU A 239 1.09 -8.33 6.96
CA LEU A 239 2.45 -7.94 7.31
C LEU A 239 2.49 -7.17 8.64
N ALA A 240 1.53 -6.27 8.90
CA ALA A 240 1.39 -5.57 10.18
C ALA A 240 1.18 -6.52 11.36
N LEU A 241 0.36 -7.54 11.16
CA LEU A 241 0.01 -8.57 12.14
C LEU A 241 1.06 -9.69 12.27
N ASP A 242 2.14 -9.61 11.47
CA ASP A 242 3.16 -10.66 11.37
C ASP A 242 2.55 -12.03 11.03
N ARG A 243 1.56 -12.09 10.12
CA ARG A 243 0.87 -13.33 9.72
C ARG A 243 1.33 -13.86 8.35
N MET A 244 2.59 -13.59 7.99
CA MET A 244 3.20 -14.07 6.74
C MET A 244 4.14 -15.25 6.97
#